data_AF-A0A924GLI3-F1
#
_entry.id   AF-A0A924GLI3-F1
#
_cell.length_a   1.000
_cell.length_b   1.000
_cell.length_c   1.000
_cell.angle_alpha   90.00
_cell.angle_beta   90.00
_cell.angle_gamma   90.00
#
_symmetry.space_group_name_H-M   'P 1'
#
loop_
_entity.id
_entity.type
_entity.pdbx_description
1 polymer ?
#
loop_
_entity_poly.entity_id
_entity_poly.type
_entity_poly.pdbx_seq_one_letter_code
_entity_poly.pdbx_strand_id
1 'polypeptide(L)'
;MSPAWDLTRRFSPREQVRVMKRDAYQRLDENSYPSSFRVGPHAPTTPWAMYLADESGLFRAVCFDFDGKDKNGIDPDLMEQAVDDCDALSRILDELTIEHVVCQSSGTGGRHLWVALASGVSSELVARIARSARASYRTLDHGMLLNPRTGAARPPLSPHRDGSTSTILRGTLTALLSPTITPTDLVQLATVLETRKPALRPVDSAPSGPVTTHRVHRELSRAGTAHMATIDGGGNPSWTGFMCLLAAAHAGWNLVDVEQAARTAPGMEHYRTRNTGRAGARRPRTATDAHTRLSRQWAKAQHYATLHQPLPAVREPADLTELTGIVTDVDALMTRFRVSPGRWGHSEVAVSQRSILTAVAYLTLHTGKRTVAASIRDLALMTALGRTTAATALHALTSDGYLRQITTADGGNAAEWALTSNFSTTPRTVRSQPLNNPRPPTELFIHRSELVAIIEEQLTDQRHDLFTRTGLGHLAGRTYALLRQVPSLTVESAARQLGVSLRHTATILSRLRKHRLIITHPQGWARAKRDLRDQAARTLGVLGVLVDRARRYRAEREVWAWWQAELATMTSAPRARPSRPHVTSRTLVDSTSSGERWWPRYPRGYDGRADHREARYWAINDMLAPDSLWFATAA
;
A
#
# COMPACT_ATOMS: atom_id res chain seq x y z
N MET A 1 -39.58 -26.05 -9.42
CA MET A 1 -38.38 -25.42 -10.05
C MET A 1 -37.95 -24.25 -9.18
N SER A 2 -36.66 -23.98 -8.97
CA SER A 2 -36.24 -22.87 -8.09
C SER A 2 -36.59 -21.51 -8.72
N PRO A 3 -37.28 -20.59 -8.00
CA PRO A 3 -37.61 -19.26 -8.52
C PRO A 3 -36.39 -18.47 -9.00
N ALA A 4 -35.25 -18.63 -8.32
CA ALA A 4 -33.99 -18.01 -8.71
C ALA A 4 -33.45 -18.53 -10.06
N TRP A 5 -33.68 -19.81 -10.36
CA TRP A 5 -33.26 -20.40 -11.63
C TRP A 5 -34.17 -19.97 -12.78
N ASP A 6 -35.49 -19.87 -12.55
CA ASP A 6 -36.39 -19.36 -13.59
C ASP A 6 -36.12 -17.88 -13.93
N LEU A 7 -35.88 -17.05 -12.91
CA LEU A 7 -35.36 -15.69 -13.10
C LEU A 7 -34.07 -15.70 -13.93
N THR A 8 -33.10 -16.56 -13.57
CA THR A 8 -31.82 -16.67 -14.30
C THR A 8 -32.03 -17.06 -15.76
N ARG A 9 -32.95 -18.00 -16.07
CA ARG A 9 -33.27 -18.42 -17.44
C ARG A 9 -33.83 -17.31 -18.31
N ARG A 10 -34.55 -16.35 -17.72
CA ARG A 10 -35.20 -15.23 -18.41
C ARG A 10 -34.35 -13.95 -18.44
N PHE A 11 -33.44 -13.80 -17.50
CA PHE A 11 -32.66 -12.58 -17.28
C PHE A 11 -31.17 -12.69 -17.68
N SER A 12 -30.63 -13.91 -17.83
CA SER A 12 -29.23 -14.08 -18.22
C SER A 12 -28.98 -13.65 -19.68
N PRO A 13 -27.99 -12.78 -19.94
CA PRO A 13 -27.68 -12.31 -21.29
C PRO A 13 -26.85 -13.30 -22.13
N ARG A 14 -26.59 -14.51 -21.62
CA ARG A 14 -25.82 -15.57 -22.30
C ARG A 14 -26.45 -16.93 -22.05
N GLU A 15 -26.22 -17.87 -22.95
CA GLU A 15 -26.62 -19.28 -22.77
C GLU A 15 -25.89 -20.01 -21.63
N GLN A 16 -24.90 -19.38 -20.97
CA GLN A 16 -24.14 -19.99 -19.89
C GLN A 16 -24.05 -19.06 -18.68
N VAL A 17 -24.12 -19.64 -17.48
CA VAL A 17 -23.77 -18.99 -16.21
C VAL A 17 -22.45 -19.53 -15.68
N ARG A 18 -21.81 -18.81 -14.76
CA ARG A 18 -20.62 -19.29 -14.04
C ARG A 18 -21.07 -20.00 -12.77
N VAL A 19 -20.52 -21.18 -12.47
CA VAL A 19 -20.84 -21.97 -11.28
C VAL A 19 -19.62 -22.18 -10.39
N MET A 20 -19.86 -22.25 -9.09
CA MET A 20 -18.83 -22.67 -8.14
C MET A 20 -18.46 -24.14 -8.37
N LYS A 21 -17.18 -24.47 -8.22
CA LYS A 21 -16.71 -25.87 -8.23
C LYS A 21 -16.51 -26.33 -6.79
N ARG A 22 -17.05 -27.49 -6.43
CA ARG A 22 -16.73 -28.15 -5.16
C ARG A 22 -15.28 -28.60 -5.13
N ASP A 23 -14.64 -28.51 -3.97
CA ASP A 23 -13.29 -29.01 -3.77
C ASP A 23 -13.24 -30.55 -3.69
N ALA A 24 -12.06 -31.11 -3.43
CA ALA A 24 -11.85 -32.56 -3.29
C ALA A 24 -12.64 -33.19 -2.11
N TYR A 25 -13.12 -32.38 -1.16
CA TYR A 25 -13.91 -32.77 0.01
C TYR A 25 -15.41 -32.42 -0.15
N GLN A 26 -15.84 -32.11 -1.37
CA GLN A 26 -17.20 -31.67 -1.74
C GLN A 26 -17.64 -30.31 -1.14
N ARG A 27 -16.74 -29.54 -0.55
CA ARG A 27 -16.98 -28.26 0.12
C ARG A 27 -16.94 -27.08 -0.86
N LEU A 28 -17.46 -25.93 -0.44
CA LEU A 28 -17.54 -24.68 -1.20
C LEU A 28 -16.83 -23.52 -0.47
N ASP A 29 -15.59 -23.75 -0.03
CA ASP A 29 -14.88 -22.81 0.84
C ASP A 29 -14.32 -21.55 0.10
N GLU A 30 -13.91 -21.67 -1.17
CA GLU A 30 -13.43 -20.53 -1.97
C GLU A 30 -14.58 -19.87 -2.76
N ASN A 31 -14.75 -18.55 -2.65
CA ASN A 31 -15.78 -17.77 -3.39
C ASN A 31 -15.39 -17.55 -4.87
N SER A 32 -15.20 -18.64 -5.61
CA SER A 32 -14.74 -18.65 -7.00
C SER A 32 -15.73 -19.40 -7.90
N TYR A 33 -15.89 -18.90 -9.12
CA TYR A 33 -16.81 -19.45 -10.14
C TYR A 33 -16.01 -19.85 -11.39
N PRO A 34 -15.18 -20.91 -11.32
CA PRO A 34 -14.21 -21.27 -12.36
C PRO A 34 -14.82 -22.01 -13.55
N SER A 35 -16.02 -22.58 -13.39
CA SER A 35 -16.68 -23.42 -14.40
C SER A 35 -17.90 -22.71 -14.99
N SER A 36 -18.30 -23.08 -16.21
CA SER A 36 -19.56 -22.66 -16.80
C SER A 36 -20.61 -23.78 -16.76
N PHE A 37 -21.88 -23.40 -16.82
CA PHE A 37 -23.04 -24.30 -16.85
C PHE A 37 -24.09 -23.72 -17.81
N ARG A 38 -24.66 -24.54 -18.69
CA ARG A 38 -25.63 -24.07 -19.69
C ARG A 38 -26.98 -23.74 -19.03
N VAL A 39 -27.54 -22.60 -19.40
CA VAL A 39 -28.89 -22.19 -19.02
C VAL A 39 -29.89 -23.14 -19.70
N GLY A 40 -30.75 -23.76 -18.90
CA GLY A 40 -31.62 -24.85 -19.36
C GLY A 40 -32.69 -25.22 -18.34
N PRO A 41 -33.45 -26.32 -18.52
CA PRO A 41 -34.57 -26.69 -17.65
C PRO A 41 -34.15 -27.13 -16.24
N HIS A 42 -32.87 -27.47 -16.02
CA HIS A 42 -32.36 -27.90 -14.72
C HIS A 42 -31.38 -26.88 -14.14
N ALA A 43 -31.48 -26.64 -12.84
CA ALA A 43 -30.57 -25.75 -12.11
C ALA A 43 -29.25 -26.47 -11.75
N PRO A 44 -28.12 -25.76 -11.64
CA PRO A 44 -26.88 -26.32 -11.13
C PRO A 44 -26.99 -26.68 -9.64
N THR A 45 -26.20 -27.67 -9.20
CA THR A 45 -26.18 -28.17 -7.81
C THR A 45 -25.25 -27.39 -6.86
N THR A 46 -24.77 -26.24 -7.33
CA THR A 46 -23.85 -25.31 -6.65
C THR A 46 -24.26 -23.87 -6.97
N PRO A 47 -23.89 -22.88 -6.13
CA PRO A 47 -24.18 -21.48 -6.42
C PRO A 47 -23.64 -21.01 -7.77
N TRP A 48 -24.37 -20.09 -8.40
CA TRP A 48 -24.10 -19.58 -9.74
C TRP A 48 -24.15 -18.06 -9.79
N ALA A 49 -23.38 -17.48 -10.71
CA ALA A 49 -23.38 -16.07 -11.06
C ALA A 49 -23.69 -15.92 -12.56
N MET A 50 -24.63 -15.04 -12.91
CA MET A 50 -24.93 -14.72 -14.31
C MET A 50 -24.01 -13.61 -14.81
N TYR A 51 -23.64 -13.66 -16.09
CA TYR A 51 -22.91 -12.56 -16.73
C TYR A 51 -23.75 -11.28 -16.78
N LEU A 52 -23.11 -10.12 -16.73
CA LEU A 52 -23.77 -8.81 -16.81
C LEU A 52 -23.87 -8.28 -18.26
N ALA A 53 -23.02 -8.80 -19.15
CA ALA A 53 -22.99 -8.46 -20.57
C ALA A 53 -23.22 -9.70 -21.46
N ASP A 54 -23.76 -9.48 -22.65
CA ASP A 54 -23.94 -10.50 -23.68
C ASP A 54 -22.60 -10.89 -24.34
N GLU A 55 -22.62 -11.75 -25.35
CA GLU A 55 -21.41 -12.26 -26.02
C GLU A 55 -20.70 -11.19 -26.86
N SER A 56 -21.42 -10.14 -27.30
CA SER A 56 -20.82 -8.98 -27.98
C SER A 56 -20.13 -8.01 -27.02
N GLY A 57 -20.26 -8.24 -25.70
CA GLY A 57 -19.70 -7.38 -24.66
C GLY A 57 -20.57 -6.18 -24.29
N LEU A 58 -21.81 -6.10 -24.80
CA LEU A 58 -22.79 -5.11 -24.41
C LEU A 58 -23.47 -5.52 -23.10
N PHE A 59 -23.49 -4.61 -22.12
CA PHE A 59 -24.15 -4.83 -20.84
C PHE A 59 -25.68 -4.86 -21.01
N ARG A 60 -26.32 -5.84 -20.38
CA ARG A 60 -27.79 -6.01 -20.31
C ARG A 60 -28.31 -5.86 -18.89
N ALA A 61 -27.42 -5.97 -17.90
CA ALA A 61 -27.71 -5.70 -16.50
C ALA A 61 -26.52 -4.98 -15.85
N VAL A 62 -26.82 -4.12 -14.88
CA VAL A 62 -25.83 -3.49 -13.99
C VAL A 62 -26.10 -3.99 -12.57
N CYS A 63 -25.06 -4.50 -11.91
CA CYS A 63 -25.12 -4.90 -10.49
C CYS A 63 -24.06 -4.11 -9.71
N PHE A 64 -24.51 -3.32 -8.74
CA PHE A 64 -23.64 -2.65 -7.77
C PHE A 64 -23.58 -3.52 -6.50
N ASP A 65 -22.41 -4.04 -6.17
CA ASP A 65 -22.19 -4.94 -5.02
C ASP A 65 -21.54 -4.15 -3.87
N PHE A 66 -22.30 -3.86 -2.82
CA PHE A 66 -21.82 -3.18 -1.62
C PHE A 66 -21.57 -4.21 -0.52
N ASP A 67 -20.32 -4.34 -0.08
CA ASP A 67 -19.92 -5.33 0.93
C ASP A 67 -19.16 -4.68 2.10
N GLY A 68 -19.50 -5.11 3.31
CA GLY A 68 -18.98 -4.62 4.58
C GLY A 68 -17.80 -5.44 5.10
N LYS A 69 -16.84 -5.78 4.22
CA LYS A 69 -15.67 -6.60 4.56
C LYS A 69 -14.37 -5.81 4.52
N ASP A 70 -13.44 -6.15 5.41
CA ASP A 70 -12.07 -5.63 5.42
C ASP A 70 -11.04 -6.77 5.19
N LYS A 71 -9.77 -6.57 5.59
CA LYS A 71 -8.73 -7.60 5.48
C LYS A 71 -8.86 -8.72 6.52
N ASN A 72 -9.64 -8.52 7.58
CA ASN A 72 -9.76 -9.38 8.74
C ASN A 72 -11.11 -10.14 8.79
N GLY A 73 -12.15 -9.62 8.14
CA GLY A 73 -13.43 -10.31 8.01
C GLY A 73 -14.58 -9.38 7.67
N ILE A 74 -15.77 -9.69 8.21
CA ILE A 74 -16.94 -8.82 8.17
C ILE A 74 -16.80 -7.81 9.31
N ASP A 75 -16.85 -6.52 8.98
CA ASP A 75 -16.84 -5.42 9.95
C ASP A 75 -18.28 -4.87 10.06
N PRO A 76 -18.91 -4.89 11.24
CA PRO A 76 -20.29 -4.41 11.40
C PRO A 76 -20.51 -2.94 11.02
N ASP A 77 -19.50 -2.07 11.20
CA ASP A 77 -19.58 -0.66 10.83
C ASP A 77 -19.39 -0.47 9.32
N LEU A 78 -18.53 -1.27 8.66
CA LEU A 78 -18.47 -1.30 7.20
C LEU A 78 -19.74 -1.90 6.59
N MET A 79 -20.39 -2.87 7.26
CA MET A 79 -21.66 -3.43 6.80
C MET A 79 -22.80 -2.40 6.90
N GLU A 80 -22.86 -1.63 8.00
CA GLU A 80 -23.78 -0.49 8.08
C GLU A 80 -23.47 0.58 7.02
N GLN A 81 -22.20 0.89 6.77
CA GLN A 81 -21.79 1.77 5.67
C GLN A 81 -22.22 1.21 4.31
N ALA A 82 -22.19 -0.10 4.09
CA ALA A 82 -22.59 -0.72 2.83
C ALA A 82 -24.11 -0.60 2.60
N VAL A 83 -24.91 -0.66 3.68
CA VAL A 83 -26.34 -0.37 3.63
C VAL A 83 -26.59 1.11 3.32
N ASP A 84 -25.93 2.03 4.02
CA ASP A 84 -26.11 3.48 3.80
C ASP A 84 -25.61 3.94 2.42
N ASP A 85 -24.49 3.40 1.92
CA ASP A 85 -23.98 3.65 0.56
C ASP A 85 -24.94 3.11 -0.52
N CYS A 86 -25.51 1.91 -0.30
CA CYS A 86 -26.50 1.32 -1.19
C CYS A 86 -27.82 2.12 -1.20
N ASP A 87 -28.33 2.51 -0.03
CA ASP A 87 -29.50 3.39 0.10
C ASP A 87 -29.24 4.76 -0.54
N ALA A 88 -28.01 5.28 -0.47
CA ALA A 88 -27.65 6.53 -1.10
C ALA A 88 -27.61 6.47 -2.64
N LEU A 89 -27.15 5.36 -3.24
CA LEU A 89 -27.25 5.15 -4.69
C LEU A 89 -28.70 4.86 -5.12
N SER A 90 -29.44 4.07 -4.34
CA SER A 90 -30.86 3.73 -4.55
C SER A 90 -31.71 5.00 -4.73
N ARG A 91 -31.55 5.99 -3.85
CA ARG A 91 -32.24 7.29 -4.00
C ARG A 91 -31.82 8.09 -5.24
N ILE A 92 -30.58 8.00 -5.71
CA ILE A 92 -30.18 8.66 -6.98
C ILE A 92 -30.91 8.02 -8.17
N LEU A 93 -31.14 6.71 -8.11
CA LEU A 93 -31.91 6.00 -9.13
C LEU A 93 -33.40 6.34 -9.04
N ASP A 94 -33.97 6.46 -7.83
CA ASP A 94 -35.34 6.94 -7.63
C ASP A 94 -35.51 8.38 -8.16
N GLU A 95 -34.57 9.29 -7.87
CA GLU A 95 -34.53 10.67 -8.38
C GLU A 95 -34.47 10.74 -9.92
N LEU A 96 -33.91 9.72 -10.57
CA LEU A 96 -33.82 9.58 -12.03
C LEU A 96 -34.91 8.66 -12.62
N THR A 97 -35.88 8.20 -11.82
CA THR A 97 -36.90 7.21 -12.21
C THR A 97 -36.33 5.91 -12.82
N ILE A 98 -35.11 5.53 -12.43
CA ILE A 98 -34.47 4.29 -12.86
C ILE A 98 -34.94 3.13 -11.99
N GLU A 99 -35.83 2.30 -12.56
CA GLU A 99 -36.31 1.06 -11.96
C GLU A 99 -35.15 0.14 -11.55
N HIS A 100 -35.14 -0.28 -10.29
CA HIS A 100 -34.07 -1.10 -9.74
C HIS A 100 -34.57 -2.03 -8.62
N VAL A 101 -33.79 -3.07 -8.34
CA VAL A 101 -34.08 -4.06 -7.29
C VAL A 101 -32.93 -4.14 -6.31
N VAL A 102 -33.20 -3.90 -5.03
CA VAL A 102 -32.21 -4.00 -3.95
C VAL A 102 -32.39 -5.35 -3.25
N CYS A 103 -31.32 -6.13 -3.20
CA CYS A 103 -31.28 -7.44 -2.56
C CYS A 103 -30.22 -7.48 -1.45
N GLN A 104 -30.51 -8.19 -0.37
CA GLN A 104 -29.47 -8.72 0.51
C GLN A 104 -28.82 -9.92 -0.20
N SER A 105 -27.51 -9.88 -0.43
CA SER A 105 -26.82 -10.85 -1.27
C SER A 105 -26.47 -12.17 -0.58
N SER A 106 -26.43 -12.20 0.75
CA SER A 106 -26.07 -13.36 1.59
C SER A 106 -26.57 -13.18 3.03
N GLY A 107 -26.49 -14.24 3.83
CA GLY A 107 -26.75 -14.18 5.28
C GLY A 107 -25.85 -13.19 6.04
N THR A 108 -24.71 -12.80 5.46
CA THR A 108 -23.76 -11.84 6.05
C THR A 108 -24.19 -10.37 5.91
N GLY A 109 -25.19 -10.05 5.10
CA GLY A 109 -25.80 -8.70 5.05
C GLY A 109 -25.44 -7.81 3.86
N GLY A 110 -24.50 -8.20 2.99
CA GLY A 110 -24.11 -7.41 1.81
C GLY A 110 -25.29 -7.05 0.89
N ARG A 111 -25.15 -6.01 0.07
CA ARG A 111 -26.23 -5.47 -0.78
C ARG A 111 -25.88 -5.55 -2.26
N HIS A 112 -26.72 -6.21 -3.05
CA HIS A 112 -26.70 -6.06 -4.51
C HIS A 112 -27.83 -5.11 -4.93
N LEU A 113 -27.49 -4.06 -5.67
CA LEU A 113 -28.46 -3.22 -6.37
C LEU A 113 -28.42 -3.56 -7.86
N TRP A 114 -29.55 -4.02 -8.40
CA TRP A 114 -29.71 -4.47 -9.78
C TRP A 114 -30.51 -3.47 -10.62
N VAL A 115 -30.00 -3.14 -11.80
CA VAL A 115 -30.70 -2.43 -12.87
C VAL A 115 -30.67 -3.30 -14.13
N ALA A 116 -31.81 -3.48 -14.79
CA ALA A 116 -31.92 -4.22 -16.04
C ALA A 116 -32.13 -3.25 -17.21
N LEU A 117 -31.58 -3.57 -18.38
CA LEU A 117 -31.47 -2.63 -19.50
C LEU A 117 -32.31 -3.13 -20.70
N ALA A 118 -33.14 -2.24 -21.26
CA ALA A 118 -34.00 -2.52 -22.41
C ALA A 118 -33.19 -2.84 -23.67
N SER A 119 -31.99 -2.27 -23.79
CA SER A 119 -31.05 -2.50 -24.89
C SER A 119 -29.61 -2.62 -24.38
N GLY A 120 -28.72 -3.13 -25.24
CA GLY A 120 -27.32 -3.35 -24.88
C GLY A 120 -26.55 -2.04 -24.74
N VAL A 121 -25.87 -1.85 -23.61
CA VAL A 121 -25.09 -0.64 -23.29
C VAL A 121 -23.59 -0.90 -23.42
N SER A 122 -22.84 0.08 -23.93
CA SER A 122 -21.39 -0.02 -24.09
C SER A 122 -20.66 -0.18 -22.75
N SER A 123 -19.58 -0.96 -22.77
CA SER A 123 -18.71 -1.16 -21.62
C SER A 123 -18.04 0.13 -21.14
N GLU A 124 -17.86 1.11 -22.03
CA GLU A 124 -17.33 2.43 -21.69
C GLU A 124 -18.29 3.21 -20.77
N LEU A 125 -19.59 3.28 -21.10
CA LEU A 125 -20.57 3.99 -20.29
C LEU A 125 -20.73 3.32 -18.91
N VAL A 126 -20.80 1.98 -18.88
CA VAL A 126 -20.88 1.23 -17.61
C VAL A 126 -19.60 1.42 -16.78
N ALA A 127 -18.41 1.42 -17.41
CA ALA A 127 -17.16 1.71 -16.70
C ALA A 127 -17.09 3.15 -16.16
N ARG A 128 -17.68 4.12 -16.88
CA ARG A 128 -17.78 5.52 -16.44
C ARG A 128 -18.64 5.63 -15.17
N ILE A 129 -19.85 5.06 -15.19
CA ILE A 129 -20.76 4.97 -14.04
C ILE A 129 -20.08 4.27 -12.86
N ALA A 130 -19.46 3.11 -13.10
CA ALA A 130 -18.79 2.29 -12.09
C ALA A 130 -17.67 3.06 -11.36
N ARG A 131 -16.84 3.82 -12.10
CA ARG A 131 -15.76 4.64 -11.53
C ARG A 131 -16.29 5.84 -10.74
N SER A 132 -17.32 6.52 -11.25
CA SER A 132 -17.93 7.68 -10.58
C SER A 132 -18.69 7.27 -9.30
N ALA A 133 -19.42 6.16 -9.34
CA ALA A 133 -20.02 5.54 -8.16
C ALA A 133 -18.94 5.14 -7.13
N ARG A 134 -17.87 4.46 -7.56
CA ARG A 134 -16.77 4.06 -6.67
C ARG A 134 -16.06 5.24 -6.00
N ALA A 135 -15.98 6.39 -6.67
CA ALA A 135 -15.39 7.60 -6.09
C ALA A 135 -16.24 8.19 -4.93
N SER A 136 -17.54 7.89 -4.90
CA SER A 136 -18.47 8.35 -3.87
C SER A 136 -18.74 7.28 -2.79
N TYR A 137 -18.71 5.99 -3.15
CA TYR A 137 -19.08 4.86 -2.28
C TYR A 137 -17.92 3.89 -2.08
N ARG A 138 -17.37 3.86 -0.86
CA ARG A 138 -16.15 3.08 -0.55
C ARG A 138 -16.42 1.58 -0.34
N THR A 139 -17.66 1.19 -0.08
CA THR A 139 -18.06 -0.22 0.10
C THR A 139 -18.40 -0.93 -1.21
N LEU A 140 -18.55 -0.18 -2.31
CA LEU A 140 -18.91 -0.69 -3.64
C LEU A 140 -17.75 -1.45 -4.32
N ASP A 141 -17.83 -2.77 -4.44
CA ASP A 141 -17.06 -3.52 -5.44
C ASP A 141 -17.66 -3.28 -6.83
N HIS A 142 -16.85 -2.65 -7.68
CA HIS A 142 -17.21 -2.27 -9.04
C HIS A 142 -16.42 -3.09 -10.09
N GLY A 143 -15.59 -4.04 -9.67
CA GLY A 143 -14.71 -4.80 -10.57
C GLY A 143 -15.47 -5.62 -11.63
N MET A 144 -16.66 -6.11 -11.27
CA MET A 144 -17.55 -6.81 -12.20
C MET A 144 -18.13 -5.91 -13.31
N LEU A 145 -18.26 -4.60 -13.05
CA LEU A 145 -18.76 -3.61 -14.01
C LEU A 145 -17.66 -3.14 -14.98
N LEU A 146 -16.38 -3.34 -14.64
CA LEU A 146 -15.25 -2.97 -15.50
C LEU A 146 -14.84 -4.06 -16.51
N ASN A 147 -15.52 -5.22 -16.52
CA ASN A 147 -15.09 -6.39 -17.29
C ASN A 147 -16.27 -7.04 -18.03
N PRO A 148 -16.62 -6.61 -19.27
CA PRO A 148 -17.73 -7.18 -20.03
C PRO A 148 -17.54 -8.67 -20.36
N ARG A 149 -16.29 -9.16 -20.45
CA ARG A 149 -16.02 -10.56 -20.81
C ARG A 149 -16.38 -11.53 -19.69
N THR A 150 -16.05 -11.20 -18.44
CA THR A 150 -16.16 -12.14 -17.29
C THR A 150 -16.88 -11.59 -16.07
N GLY A 151 -17.32 -10.33 -16.10
CA GLY A 151 -18.13 -9.68 -15.08
C GLY A 151 -19.45 -10.41 -14.90
N ALA A 152 -19.68 -10.91 -13.69
CA ALA A 152 -20.81 -11.74 -13.35
C ALA A 152 -21.19 -11.51 -11.88
N ALA A 153 -22.49 -11.54 -11.59
CA ALA A 153 -23.02 -11.39 -10.24
C ALA A 153 -24.11 -12.43 -9.96
N ARG A 154 -24.33 -12.74 -8.68
CA ARG A 154 -25.36 -13.69 -8.24
C ARG A 154 -26.74 -13.03 -8.31
N PRO A 155 -27.66 -13.48 -9.18
CA PRO A 155 -28.95 -12.81 -9.39
C PRO A 155 -29.82 -12.84 -8.12
N PRO A 156 -30.89 -12.03 -8.04
CA PRO A 156 -31.85 -12.11 -6.94
C PRO A 156 -32.32 -13.54 -6.68
N LEU A 157 -32.59 -13.85 -5.41
CA LEU A 157 -33.02 -15.17 -4.92
C LEU A 157 -31.99 -16.32 -5.04
N SER A 158 -30.86 -16.13 -5.72
CA SER A 158 -29.86 -17.19 -5.90
C SER A 158 -29.17 -17.62 -4.59
N PRO A 159 -28.74 -18.89 -4.48
CA PRO A 159 -28.06 -19.39 -3.30
C PRO A 159 -26.64 -18.83 -3.15
N HIS A 160 -26.10 -18.96 -1.94
CA HIS A 160 -24.75 -18.62 -1.56
C HIS A 160 -24.01 -19.84 -0.99
N ARG A 161 -22.68 -19.75 -0.85
CA ARG A 161 -21.83 -20.87 -0.42
C ARG A 161 -22.03 -21.29 1.04
N ASP A 162 -22.55 -20.38 1.88
CA ASP A 162 -22.89 -20.62 3.29
C ASP A 162 -24.30 -21.23 3.49
N GLY A 163 -25.00 -21.57 2.40
CA GLY A 163 -26.36 -22.11 2.43
C GLY A 163 -27.47 -21.06 2.50
N SER A 164 -27.14 -19.78 2.69
CA SER A 164 -28.13 -18.69 2.59
C SER A 164 -28.55 -18.44 1.14
N THR A 165 -29.67 -17.75 0.94
CA THR A 165 -30.13 -17.27 -0.36
C THR A 165 -30.19 -15.75 -0.38
N SER A 166 -29.97 -15.15 -1.55
CA SER A 166 -30.26 -13.74 -1.78
C SER A 166 -31.74 -13.45 -1.49
N THR A 167 -32.06 -12.31 -0.89
CA THR A 167 -33.45 -11.90 -0.58
C THR A 167 -33.72 -10.49 -1.06
N ILE A 168 -34.90 -10.27 -1.65
CA ILE A 168 -35.31 -8.95 -2.15
C ILE A 168 -35.73 -8.08 -0.97
N LEU A 169 -35.22 -6.85 -0.92
CA LEU A 169 -35.51 -5.85 0.10
C LEU A 169 -36.38 -4.71 -0.43
N ARG A 170 -36.13 -4.28 -1.67
CA ARG A 170 -36.88 -3.22 -2.38
C ARG A 170 -36.93 -3.51 -3.89
N GLY A 171 -37.93 -2.97 -4.58
CA GLY A 171 -38.19 -3.23 -6.00
C GLY A 171 -38.93 -4.55 -6.25
N THR A 172 -39.27 -4.83 -7.50
CA THR A 172 -39.98 -6.05 -7.93
C THR A 172 -39.20 -6.80 -9.00
N LEU A 173 -39.38 -8.11 -9.12
CA LEU A 173 -38.73 -8.89 -10.19
C LEU A 173 -39.19 -8.49 -11.59
N THR A 174 -40.38 -7.88 -11.73
CA THR A 174 -40.90 -7.37 -13.00
C THR A 174 -39.94 -6.34 -13.62
N ALA A 175 -39.36 -5.44 -12.81
CA ALA A 175 -38.37 -4.46 -13.26
C ALA A 175 -37.11 -5.09 -13.90
N LEU A 176 -36.79 -6.35 -13.59
CA LEU A 176 -35.68 -7.08 -14.20
C LEU A 176 -36.10 -7.93 -15.41
N LEU A 177 -37.37 -8.33 -15.47
CA LEU A 177 -37.93 -9.22 -16.49
C LEU A 177 -38.63 -8.46 -17.63
N SER A 178 -38.86 -7.16 -17.47
CA SER A 178 -39.46 -6.27 -18.46
C SER A 178 -38.78 -4.90 -18.39
N PRO A 179 -37.46 -4.82 -18.68
CA PRO A 179 -36.68 -3.62 -18.47
C PRO A 179 -37.10 -2.48 -19.39
N THR A 180 -37.28 -1.30 -18.80
CA THR A 180 -37.62 -0.04 -19.48
C THR A 180 -36.38 0.84 -19.72
N ILE A 181 -35.31 0.61 -18.96
CA ILE A 181 -34.15 1.51 -18.85
C ILE A 181 -33.29 1.52 -20.10
N THR A 182 -33.03 2.72 -20.61
CA THR A 182 -32.32 2.99 -21.86
C THR A 182 -30.85 3.41 -21.63
N PRO A 183 -30.01 3.45 -22.68
CA PRO A 183 -28.67 4.03 -22.59
C PRO A 183 -28.69 5.51 -22.17
N THR A 184 -29.75 6.26 -22.49
CA THR A 184 -29.89 7.69 -22.15
C THR A 184 -29.99 7.90 -20.64
N ASP A 185 -30.77 7.06 -19.95
CA ASP A 185 -30.96 7.14 -18.49
C ASP A 185 -29.64 6.83 -17.77
N LEU A 186 -28.84 5.90 -18.31
CA LEU A 186 -27.49 5.62 -17.83
C LEU A 186 -26.50 6.76 -18.11
N VAL A 187 -26.65 7.53 -19.19
CA VAL A 187 -25.86 8.76 -19.41
C VAL A 187 -26.22 9.80 -18.34
N GLN A 188 -27.50 10.00 -18.04
CA GLN A 188 -27.95 10.91 -16.97
C GLN A 188 -27.41 10.48 -15.60
N LEU A 189 -27.48 9.19 -15.27
CA LEU A 189 -26.89 8.62 -14.05
C LEU A 189 -25.37 8.89 -13.98
N ALA A 190 -24.64 8.70 -15.08
CA ALA A 190 -23.21 9.01 -15.14
C ALA A 190 -22.95 10.49 -14.83
N THR A 191 -23.69 11.40 -15.46
CA THR A 191 -23.57 12.85 -15.23
C THR A 191 -23.89 13.23 -13.78
N VAL A 192 -24.97 12.70 -13.19
CA VAL A 192 -25.31 12.97 -11.78
C VAL A 192 -24.22 12.46 -10.84
N LEU A 193 -23.70 11.26 -11.06
CA LEU A 193 -22.60 10.71 -10.26
C LEU A 193 -21.28 11.47 -10.46
N GLU A 194 -21.01 12.00 -11.64
CA GLU A 194 -19.83 12.85 -11.93
C GLU A 194 -19.94 14.22 -11.28
N THR A 195 -21.12 14.85 -11.27
CA THR A 195 -21.38 16.12 -10.60
C THR A 195 -21.41 15.97 -9.07
N ARG A 196 -21.95 14.87 -8.55
CA ARG A 196 -22.01 14.57 -7.10
C ARG A 196 -20.73 13.92 -6.55
N LYS A 197 -19.83 13.45 -7.40
CA LYS A 197 -18.50 12.97 -7.01
C LYS A 197 -17.80 14.06 -6.19
N PRO A 198 -17.22 13.74 -5.02
CA PRO A 198 -16.46 14.73 -4.27
C PRO A 198 -15.33 15.28 -5.13
N ALA A 199 -15.29 16.60 -5.30
CA ALA A 199 -14.19 17.28 -5.95
C ALA A 199 -12.87 16.88 -5.27
N LEU A 200 -11.87 16.52 -6.06
CA LEU A 200 -10.50 16.30 -5.56
C LEU A 200 -9.99 17.66 -5.07
N ARG A 201 -10.18 17.95 -3.77
CA ARG A 201 -9.77 19.21 -3.17
C ARG A 201 -8.23 19.29 -3.26
N PRO A 202 -7.68 20.38 -3.82
CA PRO A 202 -6.29 20.74 -3.59
C PRO A 202 -6.06 20.94 -2.09
N VAL A 203 -4.86 20.62 -1.64
CA VAL A 203 -4.51 20.35 -0.24
C VAL A 203 -3.21 21.12 -0.06
N ASP A 204 -3.20 22.30 0.61
CA ASP A 204 -2.06 23.27 0.65
C ASP A 204 -1.52 23.78 2.06
N SER A 205 -0.26 23.46 2.50
CA SER A 205 0.43 23.62 3.85
C SER A 205 0.79 25.08 4.27
N ALA A 206 1.38 25.42 5.44
CA ALA A 206 2.41 24.82 6.33
C ALA A 206 2.43 25.56 7.72
N PRO A 207 3.34 25.34 8.72
CA PRO A 207 4.60 24.58 8.73
C PRO A 207 4.73 23.52 9.86
N SER A 208 5.89 22.84 9.90
CA SER A 208 6.29 21.90 10.95
C SER A 208 7.06 22.58 12.09
N GLY A 209 6.63 22.31 13.32
CA GLY A 209 7.32 22.60 14.58
C GLY A 209 6.80 21.64 15.67
N PRO A 210 7.52 21.45 16.79
CA PRO A 210 7.11 20.48 17.80
C PRO A 210 5.81 20.94 18.47
N VAL A 211 4.77 20.09 18.46
CA VAL A 211 3.49 20.38 19.10
C VAL A 211 3.52 19.84 20.53
N THR A 212 3.81 20.71 21.49
CA THR A 212 3.53 20.47 22.90
C THR A 212 2.14 20.99 23.29
N THR A 213 1.41 20.15 24.02
CA THR A 213 0.33 20.44 24.99
C THR A 213 -0.63 21.63 24.76
N HIS A 214 -1.91 21.29 24.64
CA HIS A 214 -3.11 22.13 24.80
C HIS A 214 -3.18 23.47 24.03
N ARG A 215 -4.09 23.50 23.05
CA ARG A 215 -4.69 24.72 22.51
C ARG A 215 -6.21 24.60 22.51
N VAL A 216 -6.90 25.73 22.65
CA VAL A 216 -8.31 25.85 22.27
C VAL A 216 -8.42 25.49 20.79
N HIS A 217 -9.39 24.64 20.45
CA HIS A 217 -9.60 24.20 19.08
C HIS A 217 -9.94 25.38 18.16
N ARG A 218 -9.57 25.29 16.88
CA ARG A 218 -9.93 26.34 15.91
C ARG A 218 -11.41 26.25 15.56
N GLU A 219 -11.95 27.34 15.03
CA GLU A 219 -13.25 27.30 14.35
C GLU A 219 -13.20 26.33 13.16
N LEU A 220 -14.34 25.72 12.85
CA LEU A 220 -14.46 24.84 11.69
C LEU A 220 -14.36 25.66 10.40
N SER A 221 -13.74 25.08 9.36
CA SER A 221 -13.78 25.66 8.03
C SER A 221 -15.23 25.80 7.54
N ARG A 222 -15.52 26.76 6.64
CA ARG A 222 -16.86 26.95 6.05
C ARG A 222 -17.49 25.65 5.52
N ALA A 223 -16.68 24.76 4.95
CA ALA A 223 -17.13 23.44 4.52
C ALA A 223 -17.45 22.50 5.69
N GLY A 224 -16.63 22.50 6.75
CA GLY A 224 -16.91 21.77 8.00
C GLY A 224 -18.20 22.23 8.67
N THR A 225 -18.41 23.54 8.77
CA THR A 225 -19.64 24.14 9.31
C THR A 225 -20.86 23.76 8.47
N ALA A 226 -20.74 23.75 7.14
CA ALA A 226 -21.81 23.28 6.25
C ALA A 226 -22.14 21.78 6.44
N HIS A 227 -21.12 20.92 6.61
CA HIS A 227 -21.34 19.51 6.95
C HIS A 227 -22.05 19.36 8.30
N MET A 228 -21.60 20.06 9.35
CA MET A 228 -22.23 20.05 10.68
C MET A 228 -23.70 20.51 10.66
N ALA A 229 -24.04 21.48 9.81
CA ALA A 229 -25.40 22.01 9.66
C ALA A 229 -26.32 21.17 8.75
N THR A 230 -25.84 20.07 8.16
CA THR A 230 -26.63 19.25 7.23
C THR A 230 -27.73 18.50 7.99
N ILE A 231 -29.00 18.89 7.79
CA ILE A 231 -30.17 18.31 8.48
C ILE A 231 -30.18 16.78 8.31
N ASP A 232 -30.31 16.07 9.43
CA ASP A 232 -30.30 14.60 9.56
C ASP A 232 -29.11 13.87 8.88
N GLY A 233 -28.00 14.58 8.65
CA GLY A 233 -26.85 14.07 7.87
C GLY A 233 -27.10 14.01 6.35
N GLY A 234 -28.26 14.46 5.88
CA GLY A 234 -28.61 14.53 4.47
C GLY A 234 -28.73 13.15 3.82
N GLY A 235 -28.44 13.07 2.52
CA GLY A 235 -28.64 11.83 1.75
C GLY A 235 -27.72 10.66 2.16
N ASN A 236 -26.51 10.93 2.65
CA ASN A 236 -25.62 9.89 3.16
C ASN A 236 -25.12 10.29 4.57
N PRO A 237 -25.92 10.02 5.63
CA PRO A 237 -25.58 10.45 6.99
C PRO A 237 -24.24 9.89 7.49
N SER A 238 -23.84 8.71 7.03
CA SER A 238 -22.57 8.09 7.43
C SER A 238 -21.36 8.81 6.85
N TRP A 239 -21.41 9.15 5.57
CA TRP A 239 -20.41 9.99 4.93
C TRP A 239 -20.40 11.41 5.54
N THR A 240 -21.55 12.06 5.68
CA THR A 240 -21.65 13.42 6.25
C THR A 240 -21.11 13.47 7.68
N GLY A 241 -21.48 12.50 8.52
CA GLY A 241 -20.98 12.39 9.88
C GLY A 241 -19.46 12.16 9.92
N PHE A 242 -18.89 11.35 9.03
CA PHE A 242 -17.43 11.19 8.94
C PHE A 242 -16.73 12.48 8.46
N MET A 243 -17.32 13.21 7.51
CA MET A 243 -16.79 14.50 7.05
C MET A 243 -16.84 15.58 8.15
N CYS A 244 -17.84 15.54 9.03
CA CYS A 244 -17.88 16.36 10.25
C CYS A 244 -16.68 16.06 11.17
N LEU A 245 -16.40 14.78 11.43
CA LEU A 245 -15.23 14.37 12.24
C LEU A 245 -13.91 14.77 11.58
N LEU A 246 -13.77 14.60 10.27
CA LEU A 246 -12.56 14.97 9.55
C LEU A 246 -12.31 16.49 9.60
N ALA A 247 -13.36 17.30 9.46
CA ALA A 247 -13.27 18.75 9.61
C ALA A 247 -12.87 19.17 11.04
N ALA A 248 -13.44 18.52 12.07
CA ALA A 248 -13.07 18.74 13.47
C ALA A 248 -11.60 18.35 13.74
N ALA A 249 -11.14 17.23 13.19
CA ALA A 249 -9.75 16.79 13.30
C ALA A 249 -8.77 17.80 12.66
N HIS A 250 -9.08 18.33 11.48
CA HIS A 250 -8.28 19.39 10.85
C HIS A 250 -8.33 20.73 11.62
N ALA A 251 -9.42 21.00 12.35
CA ALA A 251 -9.53 22.18 13.23
C ALA A 251 -8.83 21.97 14.60
N GLY A 252 -8.26 20.79 14.88
CA GLY A 252 -7.57 20.49 16.13
C GLY A 252 -8.51 20.28 17.32
N TRP A 253 -9.75 19.85 17.07
CA TRP A 253 -10.70 19.45 18.12
C TRP A 253 -10.20 18.21 18.86
N ASN A 254 -10.63 18.03 20.10
CA ASN A 254 -10.43 16.81 20.88
C ASN A 254 -11.72 15.94 20.92
N LEU A 255 -11.64 14.74 21.50
CA LEU A 255 -12.78 13.81 21.55
C LEU A 255 -13.98 14.37 22.33
N VAL A 256 -13.77 15.15 23.38
CA VAL A 256 -14.84 15.75 24.20
C VAL A 256 -15.60 16.83 23.40
N ASP A 257 -14.89 17.67 22.64
CA ASP A 257 -15.50 18.67 21.75
C ASP A 257 -16.41 18.00 20.71
N VAL A 258 -15.90 16.90 20.14
CA VAL A 258 -16.58 16.05 19.15
C VAL A 258 -17.79 15.33 19.75
N GLU A 259 -17.69 14.82 20.99
CA GLU A 259 -18.81 14.23 21.73
C GLU A 259 -19.91 15.24 22.03
N GLN A 260 -19.54 16.47 22.37
CA GLN A 260 -20.52 17.54 22.60
C GLN A 260 -21.23 17.94 21.30
N ALA A 261 -20.50 18.09 20.19
CA ALA A 261 -21.11 18.37 18.89
C ALA A 261 -21.98 17.21 18.38
N ALA A 262 -21.58 15.95 18.60
CA ALA A 262 -22.36 14.78 18.20
C ALA A 262 -23.76 14.71 18.83
N ARG A 263 -24.00 15.41 19.95
CA ARG A 263 -25.32 15.47 20.61
C ARG A 263 -26.30 16.38 19.86
N THR A 264 -25.82 17.47 19.26
CA THR A 264 -26.66 18.58 18.77
C THR A 264 -26.51 18.89 17.28
N ALA A 265 -25.35 18.63 16.67
CA ALA A 265 -25.08 18.95 15.27
C ALA A 265 -25.90 18.03 14.32
N PRO A 266 -26.79 18.57 13.48
CA PRO A 266 -27.63 17.75 12.58
C PRO A 266 -26.81 16.85 11.63
N GLY A 267 -25.64 17.33 11.17
CA GLY A 267 -24.73 16.57 10.31
C GLY A 267 -24.12 15.32 10.97
N MET A 268 -24.19 15.22 12.29
CA MET A 268 -23.65 14.11 13.08
C MET A 268 -24.71 13.06 13.47
N GLU A 269 -25.90 13.13 12.88
CA GLU A 269 -27.04 12.24 13.14
C GLU A 269 -26.70 10.74 13.11
N HIS A 270 -25.76 10.33 12.25
CA HIS A 270 -25.29 8.96 12.14
C HIS A 270 -24.62 8.37 13.40
N TYR A 271 -24.16 9.23 14.32
CA TYR A 271 -23.65 8.81 15.63
C TYR A 271 -24.75 8.71 16.70
N ARG A 272 -25.93 9.30 16.47
CA ARG A 272 -27.11 9.22 17.34
C ARG A 272 -28.04 8.08 16.95
N THR A 273 -28.17 7.78 15.66
CA THR A 273 -29.05 6.71 15.13
C THR A 273 -28.34 5.69 14.25
N ARG A 274 -28.97 4.53 14.05
CA ARG A 274 -28.56 3.47 13.12
C ARG A 274 -29.65 3.14 12.11
N ASN A 275 -29.25 2.78 10.89
CA ASN A 275 -30.18 2.32 9.86
C ASN A 275 -30.67 0.89 10.19
N THR A 276 -31.97 0.61 10.02
CA THR A 276 -32.54 -0.73 10.27
C THR A 276 -32.74 -1.57 9.00
N GLY A 277 -32.40 -1.03 7.82
CA GLY A 277 -32.46 -1.74 6.53
C GLY A 277 -33.88 -1.99 6.00
N ARG A 278 -34.93 -1.52 6.68
CA ARG A 278 -36.32 -1.52 6.22
C ARG A 278 -36.79 -0.08 6.02
N ALA A 279 -37.19 0.26 4.79
CA ALA A 279 -37.82 1.53 4.42
C ALA A 279 -37.13 2.82 4.95
N GLY A 280 -35.80 2.83 5.05
CA GLY A 280 -35.03 3.99 5.55
C GLY A 280 -35.23 4.32 7.03
N ALA A 281 -35.96 3.49 7.79
CA ALA A 281 -36.27 3.76 9.19
C ALA A 281 -35.01 3.69 10.07
N ARG A 282 -34.62 4.83 10.63
CA ARG A 282 -33.51 4.95 11.59
C ARG A 282 -34.02 4.73 13.01
N ARG A 283 -33.21 4.08 13.86
CA ARG A 283 -33.49 3.90 15.30
C ARG A 283 -32.39 4.53 16.16
N PRO A 284 -32.72 5.11 17.32
CA PRO A 284 -31.72 5.58 18.29
C PRO A 284 -30.71 4.48 18.66
N ARG A 285 -29.45 4.88 18.86
CA ARG A 285 -28.40 4.05 19.43
C ARG A 285 -28.44 4.10 20.96
N THR A 286 -27.90 3.08 21.61
CA THR A 286 -27.59 3.19 23.05
C THR A 286 -26.43 4.19 23.24
N ALA A 287 -26.33 4.80 24.42
CA ALA A 287 -25.24 5.73 24.72
C ALA A 287 -23.85 5.08 24.55
N THR A 288 -23.72 3.81 24.94
CA THR A 288 -22.49 3.01 24.78
C THR A 288 -22.17 2.77 23.30
N ASP A 289 -23.14 2.32 22.50
CA ASP A 289 -22.93 2.10 21.06
C ASP A 289 -22.53 3.39 20.33
N ALA A 290 -23.17 4.51 20.69
CA ALA A 290 -22.88 5.83 20.14
C ALA A 290 -21.45 6.26 20.45
N HIS A 291 -21.04 6.23 21.72
CA HIS A 291 -19.68 6.58 22.15
C HIS A 291 -18.63 5.66 21.52
N THR A 292 -18.73 4.33 21.68
CA THR A 292 -17.75 3.38 21.14
C THR A 292 -17.58 3.49 19.61
N ARG A 293 -18.63 3.89 18.88
CA ARG A 293 -18.55 4.14 17.44
C ARG A 293 -17.95 5.50 17.11
N LEU A 294 -18.35 6.55 17.82
CA LEU A 294 -17.81 7.89 17.68
C LEU A 294 -16.30 7.90 17.95
N SER A 295 -15.83 7.31 19.05
CA SER A 295 -14.40 7.22 19.38
C SER A 295 -13.59 6.47 18.31
N ARG A 296 -14.13 5.39 17.73
CA ARG A 296 -13.47 4.63 16.65
C ARG A 296 -13.42 5.40 15.33
N GLN A 297 -14.53 6.04 14.91
CA GLN A 297 -14.52 6.88 13.71
C GLN A 297 -13.72 8.18 13.91
N TRP A 298 -13.60 8.67 15.15
CA TRP A 298 -12.74 9.80 15.52
C TRP A 298 -11.25 9.45 15.46
N ALA A 299 -10.84 8.30 16.01
CA ALA A 299 -9.46 7.80 15.85
C ALA A 299 -9.10 7.64 14.36
N LYS A 300 -10.04 7.12 13.56
CA LYS A 300 -9.90 7.05 12.10
C LYS A 300 -9.82 8.43 11.44
N ALA A 301 -10.67 9.39 11.82
CA ALA A 301 -10.65 10.75 11.28
C ALA A 301 -9.33 11.49 11.61
N GLN A 302 -8.80 11.35 12.83
CA GLN A 302 -7.48 11.85 13.21
C GLN A 302 -6.35 11.21 12.38
N HIS A 303 -6.42 9.89 12.16
CA HIS A 303 -5.45 9.19 11.29
C HIS A 303 -5.51 9.71 9.84
N TYR A 304 -6.71 9.91 9.30
CA TYR A 304 -6.90 10.55 7.99
C TYR A 304 -6.40 12.01 7.97
N ALA A 305 -6.67 12.82 8.99
CA ALA A 305 -6.18 14.19 9.06
C ALA A 305 -4.65 14.28 9.16
N THR A 306 -4.01 13.28 9.77
CA THR A 306 -2.54 13.12 9.83
C THR A 306 -1.96 12.73 8.47
N LEU A 307 -2.62 11.84 7.74
CA LEU A 307 -2.22 11.41 6.38
C LEU A 307 -2.49 12.47 5.31
N HIS A 308 -3.48 13.34 5.51
CA HIS A 308 -3.91 14.37 4.56
C HIS A 308 -3.65 15.79 5.08
N GLN A 309 -2.41 16.06 5.50
CA GLN A 309 -1.98 17.45 5.68
C GLN A 309 -1.98 18.20 4.34
N PRO A 310 -2.46 19.46 4.29
CA PRO A 310 -2.25 20.41 3.19
C PRO A 310 -0.75 20.50 2.70
N LEU A 311 -0.39 20.81 1.40
CA LEU A 311 0.91 21.00 0.63
C LEU A 311 1.16 22.44 -0.05
N PRO A 312 2.06 23.34 0.40
CA PRO A 312 1.90 24.83 0.46
C PRO A 312 1.25 25.66 -0.69
N ALA A 313 0.44 26.68 -0.34
CA ALA A 313 -0.31 27.60 -1.24
C ALA A 313 0.54 28.26 -2.34
N VAL A 314 -0.08 28.47 -3.52
CA VAL A 314 0.55 28.89 -4.81
C VAL A 314 1.75 29.82 -4.62
N ARG A 315 2.92 29.19 -4.56
CA ARG A 315 4.20 29.81 -4.94
C ARG A 315 4.29 29.82 -6.46
N GLU A 316 5.16 30.69 -6.97
CA GLU A 316 5.77 30.52 -8.29
C GLU A 316 6.10 29.04 -8.54
N PRO A 317 5.88 28.51 -9.77
CA PRO A 317 6.07 27.09 -10.06
C PRO A 317 7.41 26.61 -9.53
N ALA A 318 7.38 25.76 -8.50
CA ALA A 318 8.60 25.19 -7.94
C ALA A 318 9.36 24.51 -9.07
N ASP A 319 10.67 24.74 -9.19
CA ASP A 319 11.45 24.18 -10.28
C ASP A 319 11.56 22.65 -10.14
N LEU A 320 10.58 21.95 -10.71
CA LEU A 320 10.53 20.49 -10.75
C LEU A 320 11.50 19.91 -11.79
N THR A 321 12.34 20.72 -12.45
CA THR A 321 13.35 20.23 -13.41
C THR A 321 14.32 19.25 -12.75
N GLU A 322 14.74 19.50 -11.49
CA GLU A 322 15.62 18.58 -10.76
C GLU A 322 14.93 17.22 -10.51
N LEU A 323 13.69 17.24 -9.99
CA LEU A 323 12.92 16.03 -9.70
C LEU A 323 12.56 15.26 -10.98
N THR A 324 12.18 15.96 -12.04
CA THR A 324 11.92 15.39 -13.37
C THR A 324 13.17 14.69 -13.91
N GLY A 325 14.34 15.33 -13.76
CA GLY A 325 15.63 14.72 -14.09
C GLY A 325 15.94 13.49 -13.24
N ILE A 326 15.71 13.53 -11.92
CA ILE A 326 15.92 12.36 -11.03
C ILE A 326 15.08 11.17 -11.48
N VAL A 327 13.79 11.39 -11.74
CA VAL A 327 12.86 10.34 -12.19
C VAL A 327 13.28 9.78 -13.55
N THR A 328 13.64 10.65 -14.50
CA THR A 328 14.11 10.27 -15.84
C THR A 328 15.40 9.43 -15.78
N ASP A 329 16.38 9.85 -14.97
CA ASP A 329 17.67 9.17 -14.87
C ASP A 329 17.55 7.79 -14.19
N VAL A 330 16.63 7.66 -13.22
CA VAL A 330 16.36 6.37 -12.57
C VAL A 330 15.53 5.44 -13.44
N ASP A 331 14.54 5.92 -14.20
CA ASP A 331 13.86 5.07 -15.20
C ASP A 331 14.84 4.60 -16.29
N ALA A 332 15.72 5.49 -16.77
CA ALA A 332 16.78 5.13 -17.71
C ALA A 332 17.71 4.04 -17.15
N LEU A 333 18.08 4.11 -15.86
CA LEU A 333 18.85 3.08 -15.16
C LEU A 333 18.08 1.75 -15.06
N MET A 334 16.80 1.78 -14.70
CA MET A 334 15.95 0.58 -14.62
C MET A 334 15.72 -0.06 -15.99
N THR A 335 15.60 0.75 -17.05
CA THR A 335 15.57 0.30 -18.45
C THR A 335 16.91 -0.33 -18.84
N ARG A 336 18.06 0.22 -18.45
CA ARG A 336 19.40 -0.38 -18.70
C ARG A 336 19.59 -1.75 -18.05
N PHE A 337 19.05 -1.94 -16.84
CA PHE A 337 19.02 -3.26 -16.21
C PHE A 337 18.19 -4.31 -16.97
N ARG A 338 17.23 -3.87 -17.81
CA ARG A 338 16.40 -4.72 -18.67
C ARG A 338 17.01 -4.95 -20.06
N VAL A 339 17.59 -3.92 -20.69
CA VAL A 339 18.14 -4.01 -22.06
C VAL A 339 19.57 -4.54 -22.13
N SER A 340 20.35 -4.41 -21.05
CA SER A 340 21.72 -4.93 -20.95
C SER A 340 21.87 -5.96 -19.83
N PRO A 341 21.00 -7.00 -19.76
CA PRO A 341 20.93 -7.88 -18.59
C PRO A 341 22.24 -8.63 -18.37
N GLY A 342 22.96 -8.99 -19.44
CA GLY A 342 24.29 -9.63 -19.37
C GLY A 342 25.29 -8.82 -18.54
N ARG A 343 25.44 -7.50 -18.78
CA ARG A 343 26.35 -6.63 -18.01
C ARG A 343 26.05 -6.67 -16.51
N TRP A 344 24.79 -6.81 -16.12
CA TRP A 344 24.29 -6.73 -14.74
C TRP A 344 23.89 -8.09 -14.12
N GLY A 345 24.30 -9.19 -14.77
CA GLY A 345 23.80 -10.54 -14.50
C GLY A 345 24.83 -11.64 -14.58
N HIS A 346 25.79 -11.54 -15.51
CA HIS A 346 26.72 -12.63 -15.85
C HIS A 346 27.62 -13.12 -14.69
N SER A 347 27.85 -12.31 -13.66
CA SER A 347 28.74 -12.60 -12.53
C SER A 347 28.19 -12.08 -11.19
N GLU A 348 28.62 -12.66 -10.07
CA GLU A 348 28.22 -12.21 -8.72
C GLU A 348 28.64 -10.76 -8.43
N VAL A 349 29.74 -10.30 -9.02
CA VAL A 349 30.22 -8.91 -8.93
C VAL A 349 29.23 -7.97 -9.63
N ALA A 350 28.87 -8.27 -10.89
CA ALA A 350 27.86 -7.52 -11.63
C ALA A 350 26.49 -7.52 -10.95
N VAL A 351 26.12 -8.64 -10.31
CA VAL A 351 24.90 -8.75 -9.50
C VAL A 351 24.95 -7.81 -8.30
N SER A 352 26.07 -7.77 -7.58
CA SER A 352 26.28 -6.92 -6.41
C SER A 352 26.30 -5.43 -6.76
N GLN A 353 26.97 -5.06 -7.86
CA GLN A 353 26.96 -3.72 -8.43
C GLN A 353 25.53 -3.26 -8.76
N ARG A 354 24.74 -4.07 -9.47
CA ARG A 354 23.34 -3.76 -9.75
C ARG A 354 22.53 -3.55 -8.47
N SER A 355 22.65 -4.42 -7.48
CA SER A 355 21.92 -4.27 -6.20
C SER A 355 22.27 -2.96 -5.48
N ILE A 356 23.55 -2.55 -5.46
CA ILE A 356 23.97 -1.28 -4.86
C ILE A 356 23.42 -0.08 -5.64
N LEU A 357 23.48 -0.09 -6.98
CA LEU A 357 22.84 0.96 -7.79
C LEU A 357 21.34 1.03 -7.55
N THR A 358 20.64 -0.10 -7.45
CA THR A 358 19.21 -0.16 -7.11
C THR A 358 18.93 0.45 -5.74
N ALA A 359 19.77 0.23 -4.73
CA ALA A 359 19.61 0.83 -3.41
C ALA A 359 19.89 2.34 -3.39
N VAL A 360 20.90 2.83 -4.12
CA VAL A 360 21.15 4.28 -4.25
C VAL A 360 19.99 4.95 -5.02
N ALA A 361 19.52 4.34 -6.11
CA ALA A 361 18.37 4.83 -6.87
C ALA A 361 17.07 4.88 -6.06
N TYR A 362 16.84 3.89 -5.18
CA TYR A 362 15.76 3.95 -4.20
C TYR A 362 15.89 5.18 -3.31
N LEU A 363 17.06 5.43 -2.72
CA LEU A 363 17.28 6.59 -1.84
C LEU A 363 17.07 7.90 -2.62
N THR A 364 17.66 8.05 -3.81
CA THR A 364 17.52 9.24 -4.68
C THR A 364 16.04 9.52 -5.01
N LEU A 365 15.27 8.50 -5.40
CA LEU A 365 13.83 8.64 -5.65
C LEU A 365 13.03 8.92 -4.38
N HIS A 366 13.35 8.25 -3.27
CA HIS A 366 12.60 8.35 -2.02
C HIS A 366 12.79 9.74 -1.39
N THR A 367 14.03 10.22 -1.28
CA THR A 367 14.32 11.57 -0.75
C THR A 367 14.03 12.68 -1.77
N GLY A 368 13.99 12.37 -3.07
CA GLY A 368 13.85 13.36 -4.13
C GLY A 368 15.07 14.28 -4.27
N LYS A 369 16.27 13.80 -3.89
CA LYS A 369 17.52 14.58 -3.89
C LYS A 369 18.55 13.94 -4.83
N ARG A 370 19.28 14.76 -5.58
CA ARG A 370 20.39 14.31 -6.43
C ARG A 370 21.54 13.65 -5.65
N THR A 371 21.75 14.12 -4.42
CA THR A 371 22.81 13.65 -3.51
C THR A 371 22.16 13.03 -2.28
N VAL A 372 22.58 11.81 -1.92
CA VAL A 372 22.05 11.05 -0.78
C VAL A 372 23.17 10.57 0.14
N ALA A 373 23.06 10.89 1.43
CA ALA A 373 23.95 10.36 2.46
C ALA A 373 23.61 8.89 2.74
N ALA A 374 24.57 7.99 2.53
CA ALA A 374 24.35 6.55 2.73
C ALA A 374 25.66 5.85 3.12
N SER A 375 25.69 5.21 4.29
CA SER A 375 26.88 4.47 4.70
C SER A 375 26.96 3.13 3.97
N ILE A 376 28.19 2.63 3.80
CA ILE A 376 28.46 1.29 3.24
C ILE A 376 27.67 0.20 4.00
N ARG A 377 27.48 0.37 5.31
CA ARG A 377 26.74 -0.58 6.16
C ARG A 377 25.23 -0.51 5.90
N ASP A 378 24.67 0.65 5.61
CA ASP A 378 23.24 0.80 5.30
C ASP A 378 22.92 0.23 3.92
N LEU A 379 23.72 0.59 2.91
CA LEU A 379 23.59 0.02 1.56
C LEU A 379 23.76 -1.51 1.57
N ALA A 380 24.67 -2.04 2.39
CA ALA A 380 24.81 -3.48 2.60
C ALA A 380 23.56 -4.13 3.25
N LEU A 381 22.91 -3.47 4.21
CA LEU A 381 21.68 -3.97 4.83
C LEU A 381 20.46 -3.88 3.89
N MET A 382 20.32 -2.78 3.14
CA MET A 382 19.28 -2.61 2.13
C MET A 382 19.34 -3.70 1.05
N THR A 383 20.55 -4.12 0.65
CA THR A 383 20.79 -5.09 -0.42
C THR A 383 21.04 -6.53 0.06
N ALA A 384 21.00 -6.78 1.38
CA ALA A 384 21.42 -8.03 2.01
C ALA A 384 22.87 -8.49 1.70
N LEU A 385 23.74 -7.58 1.25
CA LEU A 385 25.17 -7.83 0.97
C LEU A 385 26.04 -7.76 2.23
N GLY A 386 27.31 -8.20 2.12
CA GLY A 386 28.35 -7.94 3.13
C GLY A 386 28.95 -6.55 2.98
N ARG A 387 29.46 -5.95 4.07
CA ARG A 387 30.04 -4.59 4.04
C ARG A 387 31.23 -4.47 3.09
N THR A 388 32.04 -5.51 2.98
CA THR A 388 33.16 -5.59 2.03
C THR A 388 32.66 -5.65 0.59
N THR A 389 31.69 -6.53 0.30
CA THR A 389 31.04 -6.63 -1.02
C THR A 389 30.40 -5.30 -1.44
N ALA A 390 29.72 -4.60 -0.53
CA ALA A 390 29.14 -3.29 -0.77
C ALA A 390 30.22 -2.23 -1.03
N ALA A 391 31.33 -2.22 -0.27
CA ALA A 391 32.46 -1.32 -0.50
C ALA A 391 33.10 -1.55 -1.88
N THR A 392 33.41 -2.80 -2.23
CA THR A 392 33.98 -3.15 -3.55
C THR A 392 33.04 -2.77 -4.69
N ALA A 393 31.73 -2.99 -4.54
CA ALA A 393 30.74 -2.57 -5.52
C ALA A 393 30.66 -1.05 -5.66
N LEU A 394 30.64 -0.28 -4.54
CA LEU A 394 30.66 1.18 -4.57
C LEU A 394 31.91 1.74 -5.25
N HIS A 395 33.09 1.22 -4.94
CA HIS A 395 34.34 1.62 -5.60
C HIS A 395 34.28 1.34 -7.10
N ALA A 396 33.93 0.11 -7.50
CA ALA A 396 33.84 -0.24 -8.92
C ALA A 396 32.81 0.61 -9.68
N LEU A 397 31.64 0.87 -9.09
CA LEU A 397 30.61 1.75 -9.68
C LEU A 397 31.05 3.21 -9.78
N THR A 398 31.95 3.65 -8.90
CA THR A 398 32.52 5.00 -8.93
C THR A 398 33.61 5.10 -10.00
N SER A 399 34.49 4.10 -10.10
CA SER A 399 35.49 3.98 -11.17
C SER A 399 34.85 3.85 -12.56
N ASP A 400 33.76 3.09 -12.68
CA ASP A 400 32.97 2.93 -13.90
C ASP A 400 32.07 4.15 -14.21
N GLY A 401 32.07 5.19 -13.36
CA GLY A 401 31.34 6.44 -13.58
C GLY A 401 29.81 6.40 -13.37
N TYR A 402 29.25 5.31 -12.84
CA TYR A 402 27.81 5.20 -12.55
C TYR A 402 27.40 5.93 -11.27
N LEU A 403 28.32 6.02 -10.30
CA LEU A 403 28.18 6.78 -9.07
C LEU A 403 29.27 7.84 -8.98
N ARG A 404 28.95 8.95 -8.32
CA ARG A 404 29.93 9.94 -7.89
C ARG A 404 29.83 10.11 -6.38
N GLN A 405 30.93 9.92 -5.68
CA GLN A 405 31.06 10.31 -4.28
C GLN A 405 31.20 11.83 -4.21
N ILE A 406 30.31 12.50 -3.49
CA ILE A 406 30.31 13.97 -3.34
C ILE A 406 31.15 14.36 -2.12
N THR A 407 30.94 13.66 -1.00
CA THR A 407 31.72 13.82 0.23
C THR A 407 32.18 12.45 0.75
N THR A 408 33.37 12.44 1.35
CA THR A 408 33.84 11.27 2.12
C THR A 408 33.05 11.13 3.41
N ALA A 409 32.96 9.92 3.96
CA ALA A 409 32.43 9.74 5.30
C ALA A 409 33.37 10.43 6.30
N ASP A 410 32.83 11.25 7.19
CA ASP A 410 33.58 12.04 8.17
C ASP A 410 32.88 12.03 9.52
N GLY A 411 33.64 11.84 10.60
CA GLY A 411 33.10 11.68 11.95
C GLY A 411 31.96 10.64 12.02
N GLY A 412 30.78 11.09 12.47
CA GLY A 412 29.54 10.29 12.48
C GLY A 412 28.73 10.31 11.18
N ASN A 413 29.10 11.15 10.21
CA ASN A 413 28.35 11.37 8.97
C ASN A 413 28.64 10.29 7.92
N ALA A 414 27.60 9.87 7.22
CA ALA A 414 27.74 8.96 6.08
C ALA A 414 28.29 9.69 4.86
N ALA A 415 29.06 8.97 4.02
CA ALA A 415 29.45 9.45 2.70
C ALA A 415 28.22 9.77 1.85
N GLU A 416 28.31 10.83 1.04
CA GLU A 416 27.25 11.24 0.13
C GLU A 416 27.51 10.78 -1.31
N TRP A 417 26.47 10.26 -1.94
CA TRP A 417 26.52 9.67 -3.27
C TRP A 417 25.52 10.35 -4.20
N ALA A 418 25.90 10.54 -5.45
CA ALA A 418 25.03 10.97 -6.53
C ALA A 418 25.05 9.95 -7.68
N LEU A 419 23.88 9.72 -8.30
CA LEU A 419 23.79 8.99 -9.56
C LEU A 419 24.23 9.90 -10.72
N THR A 420 25.05 9.37 -11.61
CA THR A 420 25.44 10.06 -12.86
C THR A 420 24.27 10.06 -13.85
N SER A 421 23.89 11.21 -14.41
CA SER A 421 22.79 11.30 -15.40
C SER A 421 23.15 10.73 -16.78
N ASN A 422 24.44 10.72 -17.13
CA ASN A 422 24.93 10.43 -18.47
C ASN A 422 25.49 9.00 -18.58
N PHE A 423 24.61 8.02 -18.73
CA PHE A 423 25.01 6.61 -18.86
C PHE A 423 25.34 6.16 -20.32
N SER A 424 25.43 7.06 -21.31
CA SER A 424 25.68 6.90 -22.79
C SER A 424 25.89 5.46 -23.35
N THR A 425 25.16 4.98 -24.36
CA THR A 425 25.14 5.52 -25.74
C THR A 425 23.79 5.39 -26.46
N THR A 426 23.12 6.52 -26.73
CA THR A 426 22.06 6.64 -27.76
C THR A 426 22.06 8.06 -28.32
N PRO A 427 21.60 8.29 -29.57
CA PRO A 427 21.60 9.61 -30.17
C PRO A 427 20.82 10.62 -29.34
N ARG A 428 21.42 11.80 -29.16
CA ARG A 428 20.84 12.92 -28.42
C ARG A 428 19.65 13.48 -29.20
N THR A 429 18.42 13.10 -28.83
CA THR A 429 17.26 13.93 -29.12
C THR A 429 17.54 15.31 -28.53
N VAL A 430 17.61 16.32 -29.40
CA VAL A 430 17.84 17.72 -29.01
C VAL A 430 16.83 18.07 -27.92
N ARG A 431 17.28 18.77 -26.85
CA ARG A 431 16.36 19.38 -25.87
C ARG A 431 15.35 20.19 -26.66
N SER A 432 14.10 19.76 -26.71
CA SER A 432 13.01 20.65 -27.05
C SER A 432 13.09 21.84 -26.10
N GLN A 433 12.86 23.04 -26.64
CA GLN A 433 12.71 24.24 -25.85
C GLN A 433 11.64 24.00 -24.76
N PRO A 434 11.69 24.71 -23.61
CA PRO A 434 10.64 24.60 -22.62
C PRO A 434 9.30 24.97 -23.25
N LEU A 435 8.49 23.95 -23.54
CA LEU A 435 7.14 24.16 -24.03
C LEU A 435 6.36 24.83 -22.91
N ASN A 436 5.99 26.07 -23.15
CA ASN A 436 5.16 26.87 -22.27
C ASN A 436 3.72 26.30 -22.30
N ASN A 437 3.50 25.20 -21.59
CA ASN A 437 2.24 24.46 -21.55
C ASN A 437 1.99 23.87 -20.15
N PRO A 438 1.13 24.47 -19.32
CA PRO A 438 0.90 24.04 -17.95
C PRO A 438 -0.10 22.87 -17.88
N ARG A 439 0.38 21.63 -18.03
CA ARG A 439 -0.31 20.39 -17.63
C ARG A 439 0.69 19.42 -16.98
N PRO A 440 0.28 18.69 -15.92
CA PRO A 440 0.79 19.06 -14.59
C PRO A 440 1.52 17.94 -13.82
N PRO A 441 2.19 18.28 -12.69
CA PRO A 441 2.99 17.38 -11.82
C PRO A 441 2.44 15.98 -11.48
N THR A 442 1.15 15.72 -11.62
CA THR A 442 0.52 14.44 -11.24
C THR A 442 1.17 13.23 -11.92
N GLU A 443 1.51 13.31 -13.22
CA GLU A 443 2.14 12.19 -13.95
C GLU A 443 3.55 11.90 -13.42
N LEU A 444 4.34 12.95 -13.12
CA LEU A 444 5.66 12.82 -12.50
C LEU A 444 5.58 12.13 -11.12
N PHE A 445 4.59 12.51 -10.30
CA PHE A 445 4.42 11.90 -8.97
C PHE A 445 3.84 10.47 -9.03
N ILE A 446 2.97 10.16 -9.99
CA ILE A 446 2.52 8.77 -10.25
C ILE A 446 3.72 7.93 -10.66
N HIS A 447 4.47 8.35 -11.68
CA HIS A 447 5.61 7.59 -12.21
C HIS A 447 6.73 7.41 -11.17
N ARG A 448 7.02 8.45 -10.36
CA ARG A 448 7.90 8.34 -9.19
C ARG A 448 7.41 7.28 -8.19
N SER A 449 6.11 7.27 -7.90
CA SER A 449 5.51 6.31 -6.95
C SER A 449 5.58 4.88 -7.47
N GLU A 450 5.33 4.67 -8.77
CA GLU A 450 5.48 3.38 -9.45
C GLU A 450 6.93 2.88 -9.39
N LEU A 451 7.91 3.72 -9.74
CA LEU A 451 9.32 3.35 -9.67
C LEU A 451 9.78 3.03 -8.24
N VAL A 452 9.36 3.83 -7.25
CA VAL A 452 9.64 3.54 -5.83
C VAL A 452 9.06 2.19 -5.43
N ALA A 453 7.80 1.90 -5.75
CA ALA A 453 7.16 0.61 -5.44
C ALA A 453 7.89 -0.57 -6.11
N ILE A 454 8.20 -0.46 -7.41
CA ILE A 454 8.92 -1.48 -8.18
C ILE A 454 10.29 -1.79 -7.55
N ILE A 455 11.02 -0.75 -7.13
CA ILE A 455 12.36 -0.89 -6.54
C ILE A 455 12.28 -1.42 -5.10
N GLU A 456 11.31 -0.95 -4.31
CA GLU A 456 11.08 -1.40 -2.94
C GLU A 456 10.69 -2.88 -2.88
N GLU A 457 9.81 -3.33 -3.78
CA GLU A 457 9.47 -4.74 -3.94
C GLU A 457 10.70 -5.58 -4.32
N GLN A 458 11.52 -5.10 -5.27
CA GLN A 458 12.76 -5.78 -5.65
C GLN A 458 13.74 -5.92 -4.48
N LEU A 459 13.97 -4.84 -3.71
CA LEU A 459 14.85 -4.87 -2.54
C LEU A 459 14.28 -5.77 -1.44
N THR A 460 12.98 -5.70 -1.16
CA THR A 460 12.33 -6.44 -0.07
C THR A 460 12.22 -7.94 -0.35
N ASP A 461 11.91 -8.36 -1.57
CA ASP A 461 11.88 -9.79 -1.90
C ASP A 461 13.28 -10.42 -1.94
N GLN A 462 14.31 -9.66 -2.33
CA GLN A 462 15.71 -10.10 -2.31
C GLN A 462 16.33 -10.10 -0.91
N ARG A 463 15.92 -9.18 -0.03
CA ARG A 463 16.45 -9.01 1.33
C ARG A 463 15.87 -10.06 2.28
N HIS A 464 16.33 -11.29 2.13
CA HIS A 464 15.96 -12.43 2.98
C HIS A 464 17.19 -13.31 3.29
N ASP A 465 17.25 -13.86 4.50
CA ASP A 465 18.34 -14.75 4.97
C ASP A 465 18.68 -15.87 3.98
N LEU A 466 17.63 -16.54 3.51
CA LEU A 466 17.65 -17.55 2.45
C LEU A 466 18.43 -17.16 1.19
N PHE A 467 18.48 -15.88 0.82
CA PHE A 467 19.14 -15.40 -0.40
C PHE A 467 20.55 -14.85 -0.15
N THR A 468 21.08 -15.00 1.06
CA THR A 468 22.50 -14.75 1.34
C THR A 468 23.39 -15.84 0.72
N ARG A 469 24.71 -15.58 0.63
CA ARG A 469 25.71 -16.52 0.07
C ARG A 469 25.70 -17.90 0.72
N THR A 470 25.36 -18.00 2.02
CA THR A 470 25.29 -19.27 2.76
C THR A 470 24.00 -20.06 2.48
N GLY A 471 22.99 -19.45 1.86
CA GLY A 471 21.74 -20.11 1.48
C GLY A 471 21.66 -20.43 -0.02
N LEU A 472 20.63 -19.91 -0.68
CA LEU A 472 20.38 -20.07 -2.11
C LEU A 472 21.13 -19.03 -2.98
N GLY A 473 21.69 -17.98 -2.37
CA GLY A 473 22.46 -16.93 -3.04
C GLY A 473 21.62 -15.82 -3.68
N HIS A 474 22.28 -14.68 -3.93
CA HIS A 474 21.62 -13.44 -4.35
C HIS A 474 20.88 -13.54 -5.69
N LEU A 475 21.41 -14.34 -6.63
CA LEU A 475 20.77 -14.56 -7.92
C LEU A 475 19.44 -15.35 -7.80
N ALA A 476 19.33 -16.25 -6.82
CA ALA A 476 18.06 -16.92 -6.50
C ALA A 476 17.03 -15.93 -5.91
N GLY A 477 17.48 -15.01 -5.06
CA GLY A 477 16.65 -13.90 -4.57
C GLY A 477 16.15 -12.98 -5.70
N ARG A 478 17.02 -12.64 -6.65
CA ARG A 478 16.63 -11.88 -7.86
C ARG A 478 15.62 -12.62 -8.72
N THR A 479 15.80 -13.92 -8.91
CA THR A 479 14.83 -14.77 -9.64
C THR A 479 13.47 -14.79 -8.94
N TYR A 480 13.46 -14.88 -7.61
CA TYR A 480 12.24 -14.88 -6.80
C TYR A 480 11.53 -13.51 -6.80
N ALA A 481 12.28 -12.40 -6.72
CA ALA A 481 11.72 -11.05 -6.83
C ALA A 481 11.17 -10.76 -8.24
N LEU A 482 11.80 -11.28 -9.30
CA LEU A 482 11.30 -11.14 -10.67
C LEU A 482 9.91 -11.79 -10.84
N LEU A 483 9.66 -12.92 -10.17
CA LEU A 483 8.37 -13.61 -10.11
C LEU A 483 7.26 -12.88 -9.31
N ARG A 484 7.54 -11.69 -8.77
CA ARG A 484 6.50 -10.75 -8.31
C ARG A 484 5.99 -9.85 -9.44
N GLN A 485 6.86 -9.49 -10.37
CA GLN A 485 6.57 -8.54 -11.45
C GLN A 485 5.93 -9.19 -12.68
N VAL A 486 6.04 -10.52 -12.80
CA VAL A 486 5.41 -11.31 -13.87
C VAL A 486 4.70 -12.55 -13.30
N PRO A 487 3.56 -12.98 -13.87
CA PRO A 487 2.77 -14.10 -13.34
C PRO A 487 3.50 -15.45 -13.44
N SER A 488 4.34 -15.64 -14.47
CA SER A 488 5.25 -16.79 -14.57
C SER A 488 6.44 -16.54 -15.50
N LEU A 489 7.49 -17.35 -15.35
CA LEU A 489 8.70 -17.34 -16.19
C LEU A 489 9.02 -18.73 -16.74
N THR A 490 9.51 -18.79 -17.98
CA THR A 490 10.22 -19.98 -18.49
C THR A 490 11.71 -19.90 -18.13
N VAL A 491 12.46 -20.98 -18.37
CA VAL A 491 13.92 -20.97 -18.15
C VAL A 491 14.60 -19.97 -19.09
N GLU A 492 14.11 -19.87 -20.32
CA GLU A 492 14.63 -19.00 -21.38
C GLU A 492 14.30 -17.53 -21.10
N SER A 493 13.07 -17.22 -20.67
CA SER A 493 12.70 -15.85 -20.33
C SER A 493 13.41 -15.36 -19.07
N ALA A 494 13.56 -16.21 -18.05
CA ALA A 494 14.32 -15.89 -16.85
C ALA A 494 15.82 -15.71 -17.16
N ALA A 495 16.44 -16.61 -17.93
CA ALA A 495 17.85 -16.50 -18.32
C ALA A 495 18.14 -15.18 -19.05
N ARG A 496 17.26 -14.82 -20.01
CA ARG A 496 17.35 -13.57 -20.78
C ARG A 496 17.22 -12.34 -19.88
N GLN A 497 16.21 -12.28 -19.00
CA GLN A 497 15.96 -11.13 -18.13
C GLN A 497 16.99 -10.99 -17.00
N LEU A 498 17.56 -12.10 -16.52
CA LEU A 498 18.56 -12.12 -15.46
C LEU A 498 19.99 -11.94 -15.98
N GLY A 499 20.24 -12.21 -17.26
CA GLY A 499 21.56 -12.07 -17.89
C GLY A 499 22.52 -13.22 -17.62
N VAL A 500 22.00 -14.44 -17.48
CA VAL A 500 22.75 -15.64 -17.08
C VAL A 500 22.43 -16.82 -17.99
N SER A 501 23.24 -17.88 -17.94
CA SER A 501 23.03 -19.05 -18.80
C SER A 501 21.75 -19.83 -18.45
N LEU A 502 21.19 -20.53 -19.44
CA LEU A 502 20.04 -21.41 -19.28
C LEU A 502 20.28 -22.47 -18.19
N ARG A 503 21.49 -23.09 -18.18
CA ARG A 503 21.90 -24.09 -17.18
C ARG A 503 21.89 -23.52 -15.76
N HIS A 504 22.41 -22.31 -15.56
CA HIS A 504 22.43 -21.67 -14.23
C HIS A 504 21.00 -21.31 -13.78
N THR A 505 20.18 -20.80 -14.70
CA THR A 505 18.76 -20.48 -14.45
C THR A 505 17.95 -21.72 -14.06
N ALA A 506 18.08 -22.81 -14.80
CA ALA A 506 17.44 -24.09 -14.49
C ALA A 506 17.86 -24.63 -13.11
N THR A 507 19.15 -24.51 -12.77
CA THR A 507 19.67 -24.88 -11.43
C THR A 507 19.01 -24.07 -10.33
N ILE A 508 18.86 -22.75 -10.51
CA ILE A 508 18.23 -21.86 -9.52
C ILE A 508 16.74 -22.16 -9.36
N LEU A 509 15.99 -22.30 -10.47
CA LEU A 509 14.58 -22.65 -10.43
C LEU A 509 14.38 -24.03 -9.75
N SER A 510 15.25 -25.00 -10.02
CA SER A 510 15.24 -26.30 -9.32
C SER A 510 15.46 -26.15 -7.81
N ARG A 511 16.42 -25.31 -7.37
CA ARG A 511 16.64 -25.02 -5.94
C ARG A 511 15.43 -24.32 -5.30
N LEU A 512 14.83 -23.33 -5.96
CA LEU A 512 13.61 -22.65 -5.48
C LEU A 512 12.41 -23.62 -5.38
N ARG A 513 12.25 -24.51 -6.36
CA ARG A 513 11.23 -25.58 -6.37
C ARG A 513 11.43 -26.57 -5.23
N LYS A 514 12.66 -27.00 -4.96
CA LYS A 514 12.99 -27.93 -3.85
C LYS A 514 12.46 -27.40 -2.50
N HIS A 515 12.54 -26.09 -2.29
CA HIS A 515 12.03 -25.41 -1.11
C HIS A 515 10.57 -24.90 -1.23
N ARG A 516 9.83 -25.33 -2.26
CA ARG A 516 8.41 -24.99 -2.51
C ARG A 516 8.12 -23.48 -2.65
N LEU A 517 9.12 -22.68 -3.02
CA LEU A 517 8.99 -21.23 -3.21
C LEU A 517 8.35 -20.86 -4.56
N ILE A 518 8.45 -21.78 -5.52
CA ILE A 518 7.84 -21.68 -6.84
C ILE A 518 7.05 -22.95 -7.14
N ILE A 519 6.02 -22.82 -7.97
CA ILE A 519 5.12 -23.88 -8.42
C ILE A 519 5.05 -23.91 -9.95
N THR A 520 4.65 -25.05 -10.51
CA THR A 520 4.36 -25.20 -11.93
C THR A 520 3.11 -24.40 -12.32
N HIS A 521 3.21 -23.65 -13.41
CA HIS A 521 2.15 -22.86 -14.02
C HIS A 521 2.04 -23.25 -15.52
N PRO A 522 0.88 -23.15 -16.19
CA PRO A 522 0.76 -23.52 -17.61
C PRO A 522 1.73 -22.78 -18.55
N GLN A 523 2.23 -21.61 -18.13
CA GLN A 523 3.18 -20.78 -18.88
C GLN A 523 4.60 -20.78 -18.26
N GLY A 524 4.94 -21.74 -17.40
CA GLY A 524 6.29 -21.90 -16.81
C GLY A 524 6.28 -22.08 -15.28
N TRP A 525 7.09 -21.30 -14.58
CA TRP A 525 7.18 -21.27 -13.12
C TRP A 525 6.54 -20.01 -12.55
N ALA A 526 5.68 -20.15 -11.55
CA ALA A 526 5.06 -19.04 -10.81
C ALA A 526 5.50 -19.05 -9.34
N ARG A 527 5.41 -17.91 -8.66
CA ARG A 527 5.62 -17.84 -7.20
C ARG A 527 4.54 -18.62 -6.45
N ALA A 528 4.91 -19.33 -5.38
CA ALA A 528 3.94 -19.98 -4.50
C ALA A 528 3.05 -18.92 -3.79
N LYS A 529 1.74 -19.18 -3.66
CA LYS A 529 0.80 -18.27 -2.96
C LYS A 529 1.18 -18.04 -1.48
N ARG A 530 1.79 -19.03 -0.83
CA ARG A 530 2.28 -18.95 0.55
C ARG A 530 3.77 -18.64 0.54
N ASP A 531 4.20 -17.63 1.29
CA ASP A 531 5.62 -17.38 1.51
C ASP A 531 6.18 -18.46 2.45
N LEU A 532 7.20 -19.18 1.97
CA LEU A 532 7.87 -20.26 2.69
C LEU A 532 9.37 -19.97 2.89
N ARG A 533 9.82 -18.73 2.67
CA ARG A 533 11.25 -18.36 2.76
C ARG A 533 11.84 -18.62 4.14
N ASP A 534 11.11 -18.36 5.23
CA ASP A 534 11.55 -18.68 6.60
C ASP A 534 11.65 -20.18 6.89
N GLN A 535 10.74 -20.98 6.32
CA GLN A 535 10.81 -22.44 6.47
C GLN A 535 12.05 -22.98 5.74
N ALA A 536 12.29 -22.51 4.52
CA ALA A 536 13.48 -22.86 3.76
C ALA A 536 14.78 -22.39 4.44
N ALA A 537 14.79 -21.19 5.03
CA ALA A 537 15.94 -20.65 5.76
C ALA A 537 16.26 -21.49 7.01
N ARG A 538 15.24 -21.99 7.73
CA ARG A 538 15.42 -22.93 8.85
C ARG A 538 15.99 -24.27 8.38
N THR A 539 15.47 -24.85 7.30
CA THR A 539 16.00 -26.10 6.74
C THR A 539 17.46 -26.01 6.31
N LEU A 540 17.93 -24.82 5.90
CA LEU A 540 19.32 -24.58 5.51
C LEU A 540 20.19 -24.03 6.66
N GLY A 541 19.65 -23.84 7.87
CA GLY A 541 20.40 -23.30 9.01
C GLY A 541 20.87 -21.84 8.85
N VAL A 542 20.18 -21.04 8.02
CA VAL A 542 20.58 -19.64 7.71
C VAL A 542 19.63 -18.57 8.27
N LEU A 543 18.53 -18.96 8.93
CA LEU A 543 17.63 -17.99 9.56
C LEU A 543 18.37 -17.19 10.65
N GLY A 544 18.20 -15.86 10.66
CA GLY A 544 18.85 -14.92 11.59
C GLY A 544 20.09 -14.22 11.03
N VAL A 545 20.69 -14.70 9.93
CA VAL A 545 21.97 -14.20 9.39
C VAL A 545 21.99 -12.70 9.07
N LEU A 546 20.88 -12.12 8.60
CA LEU A 546 20.73 -10.68 8.35
C LEU A 546 20.48 -9.89 9.65
N VAL A 547 19.77 -10.47 10.62
CA VAL A 547 19.55 -9.87 11.95
C VAL A 547 20.88 -9.77 12.70
N ASP A 548 21.66 -10.84 12.74
CA ASP A 548 23.01 -10.87 13.34
C ASP A 548 23.97 -9.91 12.64
N ARG A 549 23.79 -9.67 11.33
CA ARG A 549 24.55 -8.68 10.59
C ARG A 549 24.14 -7.26 10.95
N ALA A 550 22.84 -6.99 11.11
CA ALA A 550 22.33 -5.71 11.57
C ALA A 550 22.82 -5.40 13.00
N ARG A 551 22.74 -6.36 13.94
CA ARG A 551 23.27 -6.20 15.31
C ARG A 551 24.76 -5.90 15.31
N ARG A 552 25.58 -6.65 14.55
CA ARG A 552 27.03 -6.37 14.42
C ARG A 552 27.31 -5.00 13.82
N TYR A 553 26.57 -4.57 12.79
CA TYR A 553 26.75 -3.24 12.19
C TYR A 553 26.26 -2.10 13.08
N ARG A 554 25.29 -2.35 13.96
CA ARG A 554 24.88 -1.41 15.02
C ARG A 554 26.00 -1.27 16.05
N ALA A 555 26.46 -2.38 16.64
CA ALA A 555 27.58 -2.38 17.58
C ALA A 555 28.84 -1.70 17.00
N GLU A 556 29.21 -1.98 15.74
CA GLU A 556 30.32 -1.31 15.05
C GLU A 556 30.14 0.21 14.91
N ARG A 557 28.91 0.72 14.78
CA ARG A 557 28.62 2.17 14.75
C ARG A 557 28.66 2.78 16.14
N GLU A 558 28.14 2.09 17.15
CA GLU A 558 28.17 2.57 18.53
C GLU A 558 29.62 2.67 19.04
N VAL A 559 30.46 1.68 18.76
CA VAL A 559 31.91 1.73 19.03
C VAL A 559 32.61 2.88 18.29
N TRP A 560 32.20 3.18 17.06
CA TRP A 560 32.77 4.28 16.29
C TRP A 560 32.35 5.65 16.82
N ALA A 561 31.07 5.85 17.13
CA ALA A 561 30.56 7.09 17.74
C ALA A 561 31.20 7.34 19.11
N TRP A 562 31.35 6.29 19.92
CA TRP A 562 32.08 6.33 21.18
C TRP A 562 33.55 6.73 21.00
N TRP A 563 34.25 6.14 20.02
CA TRP A 563 35.63 6.51 19.72
C TRP A 563 35.75 7.98 19.27
N GLN A 564 34.81 8.47 18.45
CA GLN A 564 34.77 9.87 18.03
C GLN A 564 34.54 10.82 19.23
N ALA A 565 33.68 10.47 20.18
CA ALA A 565 33.45 11.26 21.39
C ALA A 565 34.68 11.29 22.33
N GLU A 566 35.35 10.15 22.51
CA GLU A 566 36.62 10.09 23.27
C GLU A 566 37.72 10.88 22.55
N LEU A 567 37.87 10.74 21.23
CA LEU A 567 38.85 11.48 20.43
C LEU A 567 38.62 13.00 20.54
N ALA A 568 37.38 13.46 20.40
CA ALA A 568 37.00 14.86 20.60
C ALA A 568 37.31 15.34 22.02
N THR A 569 37.10 14.50 23.04
CA THR A 569 37.46 14.81 24.43
C THR A 569 38.98 14.93 24.62
N MET A 570 39.76 14.06 23.98
CA MET A 570 41.23 14.06 24.02
C MET A 570 41.82 15.30 23.35
N THR A 571 41.29 15.70 22.18
CA THR A 571 41.77 16.85 21.41
C THR A 571 41.23 18.20 21.91
N SER A 572 40.11 18.21 22.65
CA SER A 572 39.55 19.43 23.23
C SER A 572 40.46 20.05 24.30
N ALA A 573 40.55 21.38 24.26
CA ALA A 573 41.22 22.18 25.28
C ALA A 573 40.61 21.92 26.67
N PRO A 574 41.39 21.96 27.78
CA PRO A 574 40.92 21.51 29.10
C PRO A 574 39.62 22.18 29.60
N ARG A 575 39.37 23.45 29.25
CA ARG A 575 38.16 24.20 29.62
C ARG A 575 36.93 23.89 28.76
N ALA A 576 37.11 23.22 27.62
CA ALA A 576 36.05 22.83 26.69
C ALA A 576 35.72 21.33 26.75
N ARG A 577 36.35 20.57 27.65
CA ARG A 577 36.05 19.15 27.85
C ARG A 577 34.70 18.99 28.55
N PRO A 578 33.81 18.10 28.09
CA PRO A 578 32.54 17.86 28.76
C PRO A 578 32.77 17.37 30.20
N SER A 579 32.03 17.95 31.15
CA SER A 579 32.10 17.56 32.55
C SER A 579 31.59 16.12 32.71
N ARG A 580 32.33 15.29 33.45
CA ARG A 580 31.95 13.88 33.67
C ARG A 580 31.15 13.76 34.97
N PRO A 581 30.01 13.06 34.97
CA PRO A 581 29.33 12.66 36.20
C PRO A 581 30.28 11.87 37.11
N HIS A 582 30.16 12.02 38.42
CA HIS A 582 30.91 11.22 39.38
C HIS A 582 30.31 9.80 39.46
N VAL A 583 31.12 8.76 39.75
CA VAL A 583 30.70 7.35 39.89
C VAL A 583 29.46 7.16 40.79
N THR A 584 29.26 8.05 41.77
CA THR A 584 28.14 8.00 42.73
C THR A 584 26.93 8.85 42.33
N SER A 585 26.96 9.53 41.18
CA SER A 585 25.85 10.38 40.73
C SER A 585 24.67 9.52 40.26
N ARG A 586 23.55 9.59 40.98
CA ARG A 586 22.29 9.00 40.53
C ARG A 586 21.72 9.84 39.38
N THR A 587 21.37 9.18 38.27
CA THR A 587 20.68 9.78 37.12
C THR A 587 19.27 10.22 37.52
N LEU A 588 19.16 11.39 38.15
CA LEU A 588 17.91 11.86 38.77
C LEU A 588 16.94 12.52 37.78
N VAL A 589 17.40 12.86 36.58
CA VAL A 589 16.58 13.34 35.46
C VAL A 589 17.18 12.79 34.16
N ASP A 590 16.35 12.34 33.22
CA ASP A 590 16.75 12.11 31.83
C ASP A 590 16.91 13.48 31.12
N SER A 591 17.86 14.29 31.62
CA SER A 591 18.17 15.61 31.08
C SER A 591 19.07 15.50 29.85
N THR A 592 18.66 14.68 28.90
CA THR A 592 19.26 14.66 27.56
C THR A 592 18.81 15.91 26.81
N SER A 593 19.64 16.97 26.86
CA SER A 593 19.62 18.00 25.84
C SER A 593 19.68 17.32 24.47
N SER A 594 18.69 17.57 23.62
CA SER A 594 18.39 16.76 22.45
C SER A 594 19.58 16.64 21.47
N GLY A 595 20.33 15.55 21.55
CA GLY A 595 21.37 15.20 20.57
C GLY A 595 22.59 14.44 21.12
N GLU A 596 22.99 14.65 22.38
CA GLU A 596 24.29 14.17 22.87
C GLU A 596 24.15 12.97 23.81
N ARG A 597 24.47 11.76 23.30
CA ARG A 597 24.57 10.54 24.09
C ARG A 597 25.87 10.56 24.90
N TRP A 598 25.76 10.39 26.22
CA TRP A 598 26.92 10.21 27.09
C TRP A 598 27.53 8.80 26.90
N TRP A 599 28.86 8.71 27.02
CA TRP A 599 29.63 7.49 26.83
C TRP A 599 30.61 7.27 28.01
N PRO A 600 30.86 6.01 28.43
CA PRO A 600 31.87 5.69 29.44
C PRO A 600 33.29 5.91 28.90
N ARG A 601 34.34 5.74 29.72
CA ARG A 601 35.74 5.81 29.24
C ARG A 601 36.01 4.76 28.18
N TYR A 602 36.59 5.15 27.04
CA TYR A 602 36.99 4.18 26.01
C TYR A 602 38.07 3.23 26.56
N PRO A 603 37.88 1.90 26.46
CA PRO A 603 38.82 0.89 26.94
C PRO A 603 40.26 1.12 26.46
N ARG A 604 41.21 0.81 27.34
CA ARG A 604 42.64 1.00 27.07
C ARG A 604 43.40 -0.30 27.32
N GLY A 605 44.28 -0.64 26.39
CA GLY A 605 45.22 -1.75 26.56
C GLY A 605 46.26 -1.44 27.63
N TYR A 606 47.06 -2.44 27.99
CA TYR A 606 48.17 -2.32 28.93
C TYR A 606 49.24 -1.28 28.49
N ASP A 607 49.28 -0.94 27.19
CA ASP A 607 50.15 0.07 26.60
C ASP A 607 49.52 1.48 26.57
N GLY A 608 48.34 1.66 27.17
CA GLY A 608 47.57 2.91 27.19
C GLY A 608 46.88 3.27 25.87
N ARG A 609 47.00 2.45 24.82
CA ARG A 609 46.32 2.68 23.53
C ARG A 609 44.85 2.23 23.59
N ALA A 610 44.05 2.65 22.61
CA ALA A 610 42.62 2.32 22.57
C ALA A 610 42.40 0.83 22.28
N ASP A 611 41.68 0.13 23.17
CA ASP A 611 41.29 -1.26 22.93
C ASP A 611 39.94 -1.35 22.20
N HIS A 612 40.02 -1.37 20.87
CA HIS A 612 38.86 -1.53 20.00
C HIS A 612 38.23 -2.94 20.07
N ARG A 613 38.93 -3.95 20.61
CA ARG A 613 38.41 -5.32 20.77
C ARG A 613 37.50 -5.39 22.00
N GLU A 614 37.95 -4.84 23.11
CA GLU A 614 37.16 -4.72 24.34
C GLU A 614 35.95 -3.79 24.13
N ALA A 615 36.15 -2.61 23.52
CA ALA A 615 35.06 -1.71 23.21
C ALA A 615 33.96 -2.38 22.37
N ARG A 616 34.36 -3.24 21.41
CA ARG A 616 33.44 -4.04 20.59
C ARG A 616 32.77 -5.17 21.36
N TYR A 617 33.45 -5.78 22.34
CA TYR A 617 32.84 -6.75 23.24
C TYR A 617 31.71 -6.10 24.06
N TRP A 618 31.94 -4.90 24.61
CA TRP A 618 30.91 -4.18 25.38
C TRP A 618 29.69 -3.82 24.50
N ALA A 619 29.94 -3.31 23.29
CA ALA A 619 28.86 -2.94 22.37
C ALA A 619 28.05 -4.14 21.82
N ILE A 620 28.67 -5.32 21.64
CA ILE A 620 27.95 -6.52 21.18
C ILE A 620 27.08 -7.13 22.28
N ASN A 621 27.48 -7.01 23.54
CA ASN A 621 26.72 -7.49 24.71
C ASN A 621 25.79 -6.41 25.28
N ASP A 622 25.51 -5.35 24.52
CA ASP A 622 24.61 -4.24 24.88
C ASP A 622 24.99 -3.52 26.21
N MET A 623 26.24 -3.65 26.66
CA MET A 623 26.77 -3.07 27.92
C MET A 623 26.91 -1.53 27.87
N LEU A 624 26.76 -0.93 26.69
CA LEU A 624 26.80 0.53 26.47
C LEU A 624 25.42 1.19 26.58
N ALA A 625 24.37 0.44 26.90
CA ALA A 625 23.04 1.00 27.13
C ALA A 625 23.04 1.82 28.45
N PRO A 626 22.35 2.98 28.53
CA PRO A 626 22.42 3.87 29.70
C PRO A 626 21.92 3.23 31.02
N ASP A 627 21.08 2.21 30.90
CA ASP A 627 20.47 1.40 31.95
C ASP A 627 21.30 0.13 32.30
N SER A 628 22.41 -0.12 31.61
CA SER A 628 23.30 -1.25 31.90
C SER A 628 24.03 -1.04 33.23
N LEU A 629 24.04 -2.05 34.10
CA LEU A 629 24.81 -2.05 35.35
C LEU A 629 26.31 -1.75 35.12
N TRP A 630 26.85 -2.17 33.97
CA TRP A 630 28.24 -1.93 33.59
C TRP A 630 28.54 -0.47 33.21
N PHE A 631 27.54 0.23 32.66
CA PHE A 631 27.64 1.64 32.27
C PHE A 631 27.88 2.53 33.48
N ALA A 632 27.25 2.21 34.62
CA ALA A 632 27.45 2.92 35.89
C ALA A 632 28.82 2.66 36.56
N THR A 633 29.46 1.50 36.28
CA THR A 633 30.77 1.14 36.85
C THR A 633 31.97 1.53 35.99
N ALA A 634 31.77 1.82 34.70
CA ALA A 634 32.82 2.18 33.74
C ALA A 634 32.88 3.68 33.37
N ALA A 635 32.01 4.47 34.01
CA ALA A 635 31.95 5.93 33.93
C ALA A 635 32.97 6.60 34.88
#